data_AF-A0A7C7EHC0-F1
#
_entry.id   AF-A0A7C7EHC0-F1
#
_cell.length_a   1.000
_cell.length_b   1.000
_cell.length_c   1.000
_cell.angle_alpha   90.00
_cell.angle_beta   90.00
_cell.angle_gamma   90.00
#
_symmetry.space_group_name_H-M   'P 1'
#
loop_
_entity.id
_entity.type
_entity.pdbx_description
1 polymer ?
#
loop_
_entity_poly.entity_id
_entity_poly.type
_entity_poly.pdbx_seq_one_letter_code
_entity_poly.pdbx_strand_id
1 'polypeptide(L)'
;MSILKRFFQDKRGDAVLLFMLFLLIFSILFMHAVYSISRGVGAREELVKICDEIALNIAVSAVDMQYAQTGDLVVDTSKAYSLALNTFKDLGIPVKNVSVTVKNRYIYVTASVSGEMYGTSRDITVTGMAKARDVK
;
A
#
# COMPACT_ATOMS: atom_id res chain seq x y z
N MET A 1 -40.66 -21.02 -30.17
CA MET A 1 -40.78 -19.57 -30.52
C MET A 1 -41.98 -18.87 -29.86
N SER A 2 -43.08 -19.55 -29.49
CA SER A 2 -44.27 -18.89 -28.87
C SER A 2 -44.10 -18.48 -27.40
N ILE A 3 -43.26 -19.19 -26.63
CA ILE A 3 -43.05 -18.95 -25.19
C ILE A 3 -42.33 -17.62 -24.95
N LEU A 4 -41.24 -17.36 -25.70
CA LEU A 4 -40.53 -16.08 -25.68
C LEU A 4 -41.44 -14.90 -26.07
N LYS A 5 -42.30 -15.10 -27.07
CA LYS A 5 -43.24 -14.07 -27.53
C LYS A 5 -44.30 -13.73 -26.47
N ARG A 6 -44.78 -14.73 -25.71
CA ARG A 6 -45.67 -14.53 -24.55
C ARG A 6 -44.94 -13.87 -23.38
N PHE A 7 -43.68 -14.25 -23.12
CA PHE A 7 -42.90 -13.70 -22.03
C PHE A 7 -42.69 -12.19 -22.20
N PHE A 8 -42.33 -11.74 -23.42
CA PHE A 8 -42.15 -10.32 -23.73
C PHE A 8 -43.45 -9.50 -23.88
N GLN A 9 -44.63 -10.14 -23.86
CA GLN A 9 -45.94 -9.44 -23.93
C GLN A 9 -46.63 -9.34 -22.57
N ASP A 10 -46.10 -10.03 -21.56
CA ASP A 10 -46.71 -10.11 -20.24
C ASP A 10 -45.99 -9.16 -19.28
N LYS A 11 -46.75 -8.43 -18.45
CA LYS A 11 -46.18 -7.46 -17.48
C LYS A 11 -45.16 -8.09 -16.53
N ARG A 12 -45.25 -9.41 -16.35
CA ARG A 12 -44.31 -10.22 -15.56
C ARG A 12 -42.96 -10.42 -16.26
N GLY A 13 -42.93 -10.55 -17.58
CA GLY A 13 -41.68 -10.68 -18.33
C GLY A 13 -40.90 -9.37 -18.41
N ASP A 14 -41.60 -8.24 -18.53
CA ASP A 14 -40.98 -6.91 -18.41
C ASP A 14 -40.34 -6.69 -17.03
N ALA A 15 -40.99 -7.14 -15.96
CA ALA A 15 -40.42 -7.09 -14.61
C ALA A 15 -39.15 -7.95 -14.47
N VAL A 16 -39.11 -9.14 -15.10
CA VAL A 16 -37.93 -10.00 -15.11
C VAL A 16 -36.79 -9.38 -15.90
N LEU A 17 -37.08 -8.74 -17.04
CA LEU A 17 -36.08 -8.01 -17.83
C LEU A 17 -35.51 -6.82 -17.06
N LEU A 18 -36.35 -6.04 -16.39
CA LEU A 18 -35.91 -4.94 -15.52
C LEU A 18 -35.05 -5.45 -14.36
N PHE A 19 -35.41 -6.59 -13.76
CA PHE A 19 -34.62 -7.20 -12.71
C PHE A 19 -33.25 -7.69 -13.22
N MET A 20 -33.20 -8.32 -14.39
CA MET A 20 -31.94 -8.73 -15.02
C MET A 20 -31.05 -7.52 -15.36
N LEU A 21 -31.64 -6.44 -15.88
CA LEU A 21 -30.93 -5.19 -16.15
C LEU A 21 -30.37 -4.60 -14.84
N PHE A 22 -31.17 -4.60 -13.78
CA PHE A 22 -30.74 -4.15 -12.45
C PHE A 22 -29.55 -4.96 -11.94
N LEU A 23 -29.61 -6.30 -12.04
CA LEU A 23 -28.50 -7.16 -11.64
C LEU A 23 -27.22 -6.90 -12.44
N LEU A 24 -27.34 -6.61 -13.73
CA LEU A 24 -26.21 -6.32 -14.61
C LEU A 24 -25.58 -4.97 -14.26
N ILE A 25 -26.38 -3.94 -14.00
CA ILE A 25 -25.87 -2.64 -13.53
C ILE A 25 -25.20 -2.80 -12.16
N PHE A 26 -25.83 -3.55 -11.25
CA PHE A 26 -25.30 -3.79 -9.91
C PHE A 26 -23.96 -4.55 -9.96
N SER A 27 -23.83 -5.55 -10.84
CA SER A 27 -22.58 -6.31 -10.96
C SER A 27 -21.44 -5.45 -11.50
N ILE A 28 -21.71 -4.56 -12.47
CA ILE A 28 -20.72 -3.59 -12.97
C ILE A 28 -20.28 -2.64 -11.86
N LEU A 29 -21.22 -2.08 -11.10
CA LEU A 29 -20.91 -1.19 -9.97
C LEU A 29 -20.08 -1.90 -8.91
N PHE A 30 -20.44 -3.15 -8.58
CA PHE A 30 -19.70 -3.96 -7.62
C PHE A 30 -18.28 -4.27 -8.11
N MET A 31 -18.12 -4.62 -9.39
CA MET A 31 -16.81 -4.87 -9.98
C MET A 31 -15.92 -3.61 -9.91
N HIS A 32 -16.47 -2.44 -10.21
CA HIS A 32 -15.75 -1.18 -10.10
C HIS A 32 -15.31 -0.88 -8.66
N ALA A 33 -16.18 -1.14 -7.68
CA ALA A 33 -15.85 -0.99 -6.27
C ALA A 33 -14.71 -1.93 -5.84
N VAL A 34 -14.81 -3.22 -6.19
CA VAL A 34 -13.77 -4.21 -5.88
C VAL A 34 -12.44 -3.85 -6.53
N TYR A 35 -12.46 -3.39 -7.79
CA TYR A 35 -11.26 -2.99 -8.50
C TYR A 35 -10.55 -1.80 -7.84
N SER A 36 -11.31 -0.77 -7.45
CA SER A 36 -10.77 0.40 -6.75
C SER A 36 -10.17 0.03 -5.39
N ILE A 37 -10.84 -0.84 -4.62
CA ILE A 37 -10.33 -1.32 -3.33
C ILE A 37 -9.05 -2.15 -3.52
N SER A 38 -9.06 -3.07 -4.48
CA SER A 38 -7.92 -3.96 -4.76
C SER A 38 -6.66 -3.17 -5.13
N ARG A 39 -6.79 -2.13 -5.97
CA ARG A 39 -5.67 -1.23 -6.29
C ARG A 39 -5.10 -0.52 -5.07
N GLY A 40 -5.97 0.02 -4.20
CA GLY A 40 -5.52 0.69 -2.97
C GLY A 40 -4.84 -0.26 -1.98
N VAL A 41 -5.35 -1.49 -1.83
CA VAL A 41 -4.74 -2.50 -0.96
C VAL A 41 -3.40 -2.97 -1.51
N GLY A 42 -3.31 -3.26 -2.81
CA GLY A 42 -2.06 -3.67 -3.46
C GLY A 42 -0.97 -2.60 -3.36
N ALA A 43 -1.33 -1.34 -3.61
CA ALA A 43 -0.42 -0.20 -3.45
C ALA A 43 0.12 -0.10 -2.01
N ARG A 44 -0.75 -0.30 -1.01
CA ARG A 44 -0.34 -0.26 0.39
C ARG A 44 0.62 -1.39 0.74
N GLU A 45 0.38 -2.59 0.23
CA GLU A 45 1.26 -3.75 0.47
C GLU A 45 2.65 -3.54 -0.15
N GLU A 46 2.70 -3.03 -1.38
CA GLU A 46 3.96 -2.73 -2.06
C GLU A 46 4.76 -1.63 -1.35
N LEU A 47 4.08 -0.54 -0.95
CA LEU A 47 4.70 0.55 -0.20
C LEU A 47 5.22 0.11 1.18
N VAL A 48 4.53 -0.82 1.87
CA VAL A 48 5.02 -1.40 3.12
C VAL A 48 6.31 -2.18 2.88
N LYS A 49 6.38 -3.02 1.83
CA LYS A 49 7.60 -3.78 1.49
C LYS A 49 8.79 -2.86 1.23
N ILE A 50 8.58 -1.76 0.50
CA ILE A 50 9.62 -0.75 0.26
C ILE A 50 10.07 -0.13 1.60
N CYS A 51 9.14 0.23 2.49
CA CYS A 51 9.49 0.76 3.80
C CYS A 51 10.27 -0.25 4.67
N ASP A 52 9.90 -1.53 4.62
CA ASP A 52 10.60 -2.61 5.33
C ASP A 52 12.03 -2.78 4.81
N GLU A 53 12.23 -2.72 3.50
CA GLU A 53 13.55 -2.81 2.88
C GLU A 53 14.44 -1.61 3.22
N ILE A 54 13.88 -0.40 3.19
CA ILE A 54 14.59 0.81 3.65
C ILE A 54 14.97 0.67 5.12
N ALA A 55 14.02 0.24 5.97
CA ALA A 55 14.28 0.03 7.40
C ALA A 55 15.40 -0.99 7.62
N LEU A 56 15.41 -2.07 6.84
CA LEU A 56 16.44 -3.10 6.89
C LEU A 56 17.80 -2.56 6.47
N ASN A 57 17.86 -1.79 5.39
CA ASN A 57 19.11 -1.19 4.92
C ASN A 57 19.68 -0.22 5.96
N ILE A 58 18.84 0.61 6.57
CA ILE A 58 19.27 1.47 7.69
C ILE A 58 19.76 0.62 8.86
N ALA A 59 19.05 -0.46 9.19
CA ALA A 59 19.40 -1.35 10.29
C ALA A 59 20.74 -2.05 10.08
N VAL A 60 21.06 -2.45 8.86
CA VAL A 60 22.36 -3.04 8.50
C VAL A 60 23.46 -1.98 8.51
N SER A 61 23.22 -0.78 7.99
CA SER A 61 24.21 0.30 7.98
C SER A 61 24.48 0.90 9.37
N ALA A 62 23.52 0.86 10.29
CA ALA A 62 23.70 1.29 11.67
C ALA A 62 24.58 0.33 12.50
N VAL A 63 24.75 -0.89 12.01
CA VAL A 63 25.66 -1.89 12.55
C VAL A 63 27.03 -1.69 11.89
N ASP A 64 27.64 -0.54 12.13
CA ASP A 64 29.02 -0.31 11.70
C ASP A 64 29.96 -1.10 12.63
N MET A 65 30.98 -1.75 12.06
CA MET A 65 31.83 -2.76 12.76
C MET A 65 32.58 -2.19 13.97
N GLN A 66 32.73 -0.87 14.07
CA GLN A 66 33.36 -0.19 15.22
C GLN A 66 32.48 -0.15 16.48
N TYR A 67 31.15 -0.22 16.36
CA TYR A 67 30.20 -0.15 17.49
C TYR A 67 29.63 -1.52 17.90
N ALA A 68 29.86 -2.55 17.09
CA ALA A 68 29.54 -3.93 17.46
C ALA A 68 30.27 -4.39 18.75
N GLN A 69 31.37 -3.73 19.12
CA GLN A 69 32.10 -3.99 20.36
C GLN A 69 31.46 -3.38 21.62
N THR A 70 30.64 -2.34 21.49
CA THR A 70 30.01 -1.63 22.63
C THR A 70 28.51 -1.94 22.78
N GLY A 71 27.87 -2.55 21.78
CA GLY A 71 26.45 -2.95 21.84
C GLY A 71 25.46 -1.80 21.72
N ASP A 72 25.96 -0.58 21.51
CA ASP A 72 25.15 0.63 21.31
C ASP A 72 24.82 0.79 19.82
N LEU A 73 23.51 0.82 19.54
CA LEU A 73 23.01 1.06 18.20
C LEU A 73 22.94 2.57 17.95
N VAL A 74 23.92 3.12 17.23
CA VAL A 74 23.92 4.53 16.84
C VAL A 74 23.39 4.65 15.42
N VAL A 75 22.11 5.01 15.28
CA VAL A 75 21.51 5.32 13.97
C VAL A 75 21.62 6.83 13.74
N ASP A 76 22.39 7.23 12.72
CA ASP A 76 22.34 8.60 12.23
C ASP A 76 21.01 8.83 11.51
N THR A 77 20.08 9.48 12.20
CA THR A 77 18.72 9.73 11.70
C THR A 77 18.69 10.64 10.47
N SER A 78 19.69 11.51 10.29
CA SER A 78 19.78 12.40 9.13
C SER A 78 20.19 11.63 7.87
N LYS A 79 21.19 10.74 8.00
CA LYS A 79 21.57 9.81 6.92
C LYS A 79 20.45 8.83 6.61
N ALA A 80 19.81 8.28 7.64
CA ALA A 80 18.68 7.36 7.48
C ALA A 80 17.49 8.01 6.76
N TYR A 81 17.17 9.27 7.10
CA TYR A 81 16.16 10.06 6.40
C TYR A 81 16.54 10.30 4.94
N SER A 82 17.78 10.70 4.69
CA SER A 82 18.28 10.97 3.33
C SER A 82 18.27 9.71 2.46
N LEU A 83 18.65 8.55 3.03
CA LEU A 83 18.57 7.25 2.37
C LEU A 83 17.12 6.95 1.98
N ALA A 84 16.18 7.05 2.92
CA ALA A 84 14.77 6.76 2.67
C ALA A 84 14.19 7.67 1.58
N LEU A 85 14.46 8.98 1.65
CA LEU A 85 14.00 9.94 0.65
C LEU A 85 14.57 9.63 -0.75
N ASN A 86 15.86 9.33 -0.83
CA ASN A 86 16.52 9.01 -2.10
C ASN A 86 15.99 7.70 -2.69
N THR A 87 15.79 6.65 -1.88
CA THR A 87 15.22 5.39 -2.34
C THR A 87 13.84 5.59 -2.96
N PHE A 88 12.95 6.36 -2.31
CA PHE A 88 11.65 6.66 -2.90
C PHE A 88 11.75 7.47 -4.19
N LYS A 89 12.69 8.42 -4.26
CA LYS A 89 12.93 9.22 -5.46
C LYS A 89 13.45 8.37 -6.62
N ASP A 90 14.35 7.44 -6.36
CA ASP A 90 14.93 6.53 -7.36
C ASP A 90 13.87 5.55 -7.88
N LEU A 91 12.93 5.14 -7.03
CA LEU A 91 11.75 4.36 -7.43
C LEU A 91 10.67 5.18 -8.15
N GLY A 92 10.85 6.51 -8.27
CA GLY A 92 9.89 7.41 -8.90
C GLY A 92 8.60 7.60 -8.11
N ILE A 93 8.60 7.31 -6.80
CA ILE A 93 7.43 7.38 -5.93
C ILE A 93 7.37 8.78 -5.28
N PRO A 94 6.32 9.58 -5.54
CA PRO A 94 6.17 10.92 -4.99
C PRO A 94 5.68 10.87 -3.54
N VAL A 95 6.64 10.86 -2.62
CA VAL A 95 6.38 10.95 -1.17
C VAL A 95 6.13 12.40 -0.75
N LYS A 96 5.04 12.63 -0.02
CA LYS A 96 4.73 13.93 0.63
C LYS A 96 5.56 14.12 1.89
N ASN A 97 5.76 13.04 2.64
CA ASN A 97 6.53 13.05 3.89
C ASN A 97 7.15 11.68 4.14
N VAL A 98 8.34 11.68 4.74
CA VAL A 98 9.04 10.49 5.22
C VAL A 98 9.51 10.77 6.64
N SER A 99 9.43 9.79 7.53
CA SER A 99 10.01 9.89 8.86
C SER A 99 10.67 8.58 9.25
N VAL A 100 11.79 8.68 9.94
CA VAL A 100 12.52 7.54 10.48
C VAL A 100 12.57 7.69 11.99
N THR A 101 12.15 6.66 12.71
CA THR A 101 12.16 6.63 14.18
C THR A 101 12.85 5.35 14.64
N VAL A 102 13.65 5.44 15.70
CA VAL A 102 14.31 4.29 16.31
C VAL A 102 13.75 4.08 17.71
N LYS A 103 13.24 2.89 18.00
CA LYS A 103 12.70 2.53 19.32
C LYS A 103 12.98 1.07 19.61
N ASN A 104 13.53 0.77 20.80
CA ASN A 104 13.78 -0.60 21.25
C ASN A 104 14.57 -1.48 20.24
N ARG A 105 15.60 -0.92 19.58
CA ARG A 105 16.36 -1.57 18.49
C ARG A 105 15.56 -1.88 17.22
N TYR A 106 14.35 -1.34 17.09
CA TYR A 106 13.60 -1.32 15.84
C TYR A 106 13.74 0.02 15.17
N ILE A 107 13.91 -0.03 13.86
CA ILE A 107 13.89 1.13 12.97
C ILE A 107 12.55 1.11 12.26
N TYR A 108 11.81 2.21 12.40
CA TYR A 108 10.52 2.42 11.77
C TYR A 108 10.69 3.47 10.68
N VAL A 109 10.26 3.14 9.46
CA VAL A 109 10.25 4.07 8.33
C VAL A 109 8.81 4.29 7.95
N THR A 110 8.32 5.51 8.15
CA THR A 110 6.95 5.90 7.79
C THR A 110 6.98 6.82 6.58
N ALA A 111 6.23 6.45 5.55
CA ALA A 111 6.09 7.23 4.32
C ALA A 111 4.62 7.59 4.08
N SER A 112 4.39 8.81 3.63
CA SER A 112 3.07 9.28 3.19
C SER A 112 3.12 9.59 1.70
N VAL A 113 2.38 8.83 0.91
CA VAL A 113 2.36 8.93 -0.56
C VAL A 113 1.00 9.43 -1.02
N SER A 114 0.97 10.22 -2.10
CA SER A 114 -0.30 10.64 -2.70
C SER A 114 -1.09 9.44 -3.19
N GLY A 115 -2.34 9.31 -2.72
CA GLY A 115 -3.24 8.25 -3.15
C GLY A 115 -3.62 8.32 -4.63
N GLU A 116 -3.52 9.51 -5.22
CA GLU A 116 -3.93 9.79 -6.61
C GLU A 116 -3.12 8.94 -7.61
N MET A 117 -1.82 8.73 -7.34
CA MET A 117 -0.96 7.88 -8.17
C MET A 117 -1.46 6.43 -8.25
N TYR A 118 -2.17 5.97 -7.20
CA TYR A 118 -2.72 4.62 -7.10
C TYR A 118 -4.22 4.56 -7.37
N GLY A 119 -4.81 5.65 -7.88
CA GLY A 119 -6.24 5.73 -8.20
C GLY A 119 -7.14 5.76 -6.95
N THR A 120 -6.62 6.26 -5.83
CA THR A 120 -7.35 6.43 -4.58
C THR A 120 -7.46 7.91 -4.22
N SER A 121 -8.55 8.32 -3.59
CA SER A 121 -8.76 9.73 -3.21
C SER A 121 -8.08 10.12 -1.89
N ARG A 122 -7.42 9.17 -1.22
CA ARG A 122 -6.82 9.36 0.11
C ARG A 122 -5.35 9.07 0.05
N ASP A 123 -4.56 9.92 0.70
CA ASP A 123 -3.15 9.64 0.91
C ASP A 123 -2.94 8.32 1.63
N ILE A 124 -1.90 7.60 1.21
CA ILE A 124 -1.53 6.31 1.77
C ILE A 124 -0.35 6.55 2.70
N THR A 125 -0.59 6.38 3.99
CA THR A 125 0.48 6.36 5.00
C THR A 125 0.79 4.91 5.36
N VAL A 126 2.06 4.53 5.19
CA VAL A 126 2.58 3.21 5.51
C VAL A 126 3.77 3.33 6.44
N THR A 127 3.95 2.31 7.27
CA THR A 127 5.12 2.18 8.13
C THR A 127 5.71 0.80 7.91
N GLY A 128 6.97 0.75 7.52
CA GLY A 128 7.78 -0.45 7.54
C GLY A 128 8.66 -0.48 8.79
N MET A 129 9.11 -1.67 9.17
CA MET A 129 9.96 -1.86 10.33
C MET A 129 11.04 -2.92 10.10
N ALA A 130 12.22 -2.67 10.66
CA ALA A 130 13.27 -3.66 10.75
C ALA A 130 13.89 -3.66 12.14
N LYS A 131 14.21 -4.85 12.65
CA LYS A 131 15.00 -4.99 13.87
C LYS A 131 16.47 -4.84 13.50
N ALA A 132 17.16 -3.88 14.10
CA ALA A 132 18.61 -3.87 14.09
C ALA A 132 19.09 -5.09 14.86
N ARG A 133 19.73 -6.03 14.16
CA ARG A 133 20.26 -7.25 14.78
C ARG A 133 21.20 -6.86 15.90
N ASP A 134 21.04 -7.53 17.05
CA ASP A 134 22.16 -7.70 17.97
C ASP A 134 23.21 -8.51 17.20
N VAL A 135 24.24 -7.85 16.70
CA VAL A 135 25.46 -8.56 16.33
C VAL A 135 25.98 -9.16 17.62
N LYS A 136 25.91 -10.49 17.71
CA LYS A 136 26.74 -11.24 18.65
C LYS A 136 28.15 -11.30 18.11
#